data_AF-A0A218Q9K1-F1
#
_entry.id   AF-A0A218Q9K1-F1
#
_cell.length_a   1.000
_cell.length_b   1.000
_cell.length_c   1.000
_cell.angle_alpha   90.00
_cell.angle_beta   90.00
_cell.angle_gamma   90.00
#
_symmetry.space_group_name_H-M   'P 1'
#
loop_
_entity.id
_entity.type
_entity.pdbx_description
1 polymer ?
#
loop_
_entity_poly.entity_id
_entity_poly.type
_entity_poly.pdbx_seq_one_letter_code
_entity_poly.pdbx_strand_id
1 'polypeptide(L)'
;MNFFDKLHGSMLGNQSLLFVGLDPNPEMMPKHYKSQDVIFDLDNWLQFIITETADFVCAYKPTLGFYEALGVPGLELLQNTLAAIPSHIPIILDAKHSDLNTSTVFARAVFTEWNIDAITLSPYTGQDHVAPFLVYPDKAVFILCCTSNVGAEALQQYPTNESPLYLQVVKESKNWGTPEQLGLEVGTTNPEVLALIRAIAPERLIMARSVWAEGSNLNEILAAGLSANGDGLLIPVPQDMLSQPKLAENIQVLRAEINQAKTKIVDDASTCAVWLPDVNVLNQHPQQDLILQLYDIGCIMFGSFVQASGATFPYYIDLRKIISNPQVFNQVLSAYEEILNSLNFDRLAGIPYGSLPTATGLSLRLHCPMIYPRKEVKAHGTRRLIEGNFAPGETVVVVDDILITGKSVMEGAEKLKSAGLNIQDIVVLIDHENGVKARLLENGYRGHSVFTLSEITETLYQVGRISQEQFLAFKASEG
;
A
#
# COMPACT_ATOMS: atom_id res chain seq x y z
N MET A 1 19.87 2.28 0.63
CA MET A 1 18.57 1.71 0.19
C MET A 1 17.85 1.35 1.46
N ASN A 2 16.59 1.78 1.65
CA ASN A 2 15.88 1.46 2.89
C ASN A 2 15.46 -0.03 2.91
N PHE A 3 15.09 -0.56 4.09
CA PHE A 3 14.67 -1.95 4.25
C PHE A 3 13.51 -2.35 3.31
N PHE A 4 12.48 -1.50 3.18
CA PHE A 4 11.30 -1.83 2.36
C PHE A 4 11.61 -1.82 0.86
N ASP A 5 12.45 -0.91 0.37
CA ASP A 5 12.95 -0.88 -1.01
C ASP A 5 13.70 -2.18 -1.31
N LYS A 6 14.56 -2.61 -0.38
CA LYS A 6 15.36 -3.82 -0.48
C LYS A 6 14.46 -5.06 -0.51
N LEU A 7 13.51 -5.14 0.42
CA LEU A 7 12.51 -6.19 0.50
C LEU A 7 11.65 -6.27 -0.77
N HIS A 8 11.12 -5.14 -1.22
CA HIS A 8 10.30 -5.08 -2.42
C HIS A 8 11.10 -5.48 -3.66
N GLY A 9 12.36 -5.03 -3.76
CA GLY A 9 13.29 -5.46 -4.80
C GLY A 9 13.51 -6.98 -4.81
N SER A 10 13.75 -7.60 -3.65
CA SER A 10 13.90 -9.06 -3.55
C SER A 10 12.60 -9.81 -3.82
N MET A 11 11.46 -9.31 -3.34
CA MET A 11 10.13 -9.89 -3.60
C MET A 11 9.82 -9.92 -5.10
N LEU A 12 10.09 -8.83 -5.81
CA LEU A 12 9.87 -8.73 -7.26
C LEU A 12 10.87 -9.59 -8.03
N GLY A 13 12.16 -9.45 -7.72
CA GLY A 13 13.24 -10.17 -8.42
C GLY A 13 13.12 -11.68 -8.28
N ASN A 14 12.79 -12.15 -7.08
CA ASN A 14 12.70 -13.58 -6.78
C ASN A 14 11.27 -14.11 -6.85
N GLN A 15 10.28 -13.24 -7.12
CA GLN A 15 8.85 -13.56 -7.12
C GLN A 15 8.43 -14.34 -5.87
N SER A 16 8.76 -13.81 -4.69
CA SER A 16 8.67 -14.58 -3.45
C SER A 16 8.17 -13.76 -2.28
N LEU A 17 7.39 -14.39 -1.41
CA LEU A 17 7.05 -13.91 -0.06
C LEU A 17 7.80 -14.68 1.03
N LEU A 18 8.69 -15.61 0.63
CA LEU A 18 9.37 -16.50 1.54
C LEU A 18 10.54 -15.81 2.23
N PHE A 19 10.74 -16.08 3.52
CA PHE A 19 11.99 -15.80 4.21
C PHE A 19 12.54 -17.07 4.85
N VAL A 20 13.86 -17.16 4.96
CA VAL A 20 14.53 -18.30 5.58
C VAL A 20 15.07 -17.92 6.96
N GLY A 21 14.77 -18.75 7.95
CA GLY A 21 15.43 -18.69 9.26
C GLY A 21 16.84 -19.26 9.16
N LEU A 22 17.83 -18.48 9.62
CA LEU A 22 19.23 -18.91 9.66
C LEU A 22 19.60 -19.21 11.11
N ASP A 23 19.12 -20.34 11.60
CA ASP A 23 19.20 -20.72 13.01
C ASP A 23 20.24 -21.86 13.17
N PRO A 24 21.42 -21.61 13.80
CA PRO A 24 22.47 -22.62 13.95
C PRO A 24 22.11 -23.66 15.02
N ASN A 25 21.13 -24.52 14.72
CA ASN A 25 20.67 -25.57 15.63
C ASN A 25 21.33 -26.94 15.28
N PRO A 26 22.24 -27.47 16.13
CA PRO A 26 22.90 -28.75 15.89
C PRO A 26 21.97 -29.96 15.77
N GLU A 27 20.76 -29.87 16.35
CA GLU A 27 19.76 -30.94 16.29
C GLU A 27 19.11 -31.04 14.92
N MET A 28 18.98 -29.91 14.22
CA MET A 28 18.36 -29.80 12.90
C MET A 28 19.35 -30.01 11.76
N MET A 29 20.63 -29.77 12.02
CA MET A 29 21.69 -29.91 11.03
C MET A 29 21.77 -31.36 10.48
N PRO A 30 21.77 -31.56 9.15
CA PRO A 30 21.89 -32.87 8.55
C PRO A 30 23.15 -33.62 8.99
N LYS A 31 23.02 -34.94 9.16
CA LYS A 31 24.12 -35.80 9.67
C LYS A 31 25.39 -35.75 8.83
N HIS A 32 25.30 -35.47 7.53
CA HIS A 32 26.46 -35.43 6.64
C HIS A 32 27.35 -34.19 6.83
N TYR A 33 26.85 -33.14 7.48
CA TYR A 33 27.67 -32.01 7.92
C TYR A 33 28.41 -32.29 9.22
N LYS A 34 27.96 -33.28 10.03
CA LYS A 34 28.51 -33.52 11.37
C LYS A 34 29.94 -34.07 11.31
N SER A 35 30.87 -33.30 11.86
CA SER A 35 32.27 -33.61 12.07
C SER A 35 32.64 -33.49 13.55
N GLN A 36 33.91 -33.23 13.88
CA GLN A 36 34.36 -32.97 15.26
C GLN A 36 34.15 -31.51 15.70
N ASP A 37 34.02 -30.56 14.75
CA ASP A 37 33.90 -29.14 15.04
C ASP A 37 32.50 -28.62 14.70
N VAL A 38 31.67 -28.49 15.73
CA VAL A 38 30.26 -28.10 15.58
C VAL A 38 30.09 -26.71 14.98
N ILE A 39 31.00 -25.76 15.25
CA ILE A 39 30.87 -24.38 14.74
C ILE A 39 31.17 -24.37 13.25
N PHE A 40 32.23 -25.07 12.83
CA PHE A 40 32.57 -25.23 11.43
C PHE A 40 31.45 -25.94 10.65
N ASP A 41 30.84 -26.97 11.22
CA ASP A 41 29.75 -27.70 10.57
C ASP A 41 28.51 -26.82 10.38
N LEU A 42 28.16 -26.03 11.41
CA LEU A 42 27.04 -25.10 11.37
C LEU A 42 27.26 -23.98 10.35
N ASP A 43 28.48 -23.43 10.28
CA ASP A 43 28.84 -22.43 9.26
C ASP A 43 28.62 -23.01 7.86
N ASN A 44 29.24 -24.14 7.54
CA ASN A 44 29.08 -24.77 6.22
C ASN A 44 27.62 -25.04 5.86
N TRP A 45 26.80 -25.47 6.81
CA TRP A 45 25.39 -25.70 6.58
C TRP A 45 24.61 -24.41 6.33
N LEU A 46 24.87 -23.34 7.09
CA LEU A 46 24.25 -22.02 6.86
C LEU A 46 24.67 -21.42 5.52
N GLN A 47 25.95 -21.52 5.14
CA GLN A 47 26.46 -21.10 3.83
C GLN A 47 25.76 -21.83 2.69
N PHE A 48 25.58 -23.15 2.84
CA PHE A 48 24.83 -23.97 1.89
C PHE A 48 23.36 -23.51 1.79
N ILE A 49 22.68 -23.29 2.92
CA ILE A 49 21.30 -22.79 2.92
C ILE A 49 21.24 -21.46 2.16
N ILE A 50 22.11 -20.50 2.45
CA ILE A 50 22.09 -19.20 1.75
C ILE A 50 22.27 -19.40 0.24
N THR A 51 23.27 -20.19 -0.16
CA THR A 51 23.58 -20.45 -1.57
C THR A 51 22.42 -21.09 -2.32
N GLU A 52 21.76 -22.08 -1.72
CA GLU A 52 20.66 -22.81 -2.37
C GLU A 52 19.34 -22.04 -2.39
N THR A 53 19.20 -20.98 -1.60
CA THR A 53 17.90 -20.34 -1.37
C THR A 53 17.83 -18.88 -1.82
N ALA A 54 18.97 -18.23 -2.08
CA ALA A 54 19.04 -16.80 -2.39
C ALA A 54 18.14 -16.36 -3.55
N ASP A 55 17.98 -17.18 -4.59
CA ASP A 55 17.16 -16.86 -5.77
C ASP A 55 15.65 -17.09 -5.56
N PHE A 56 15.25 -17.61 -4.40
CA PHE A 56 13.87 -18.03 -4.12
C PHE A 56 13.24 -17.34 -2.91
N VAL A 57 14.00 -16.54 -2.16
CA VAL A 57 13.54 -15.90 -0.91
C VAL A 57 13.62 -14.38 -1.00
N CYS A 58 12.80 -13.68 -0.23
CA CYS A 58 12.78 -12.23 -0.17
C CYS A 58 13.49 -11.65 1.06
N ALA A 59 13.85 -12.47 2.05
CA ALA A 59 14.58 -12.05 3.24
C ALA A 59 15.27 -13.24 3.94
N TYR A 60 16.29 -12.94 4.75
CA TYR A 60 16.85 -13.88 5.71
C TYR A 60 16.64 -13.39 7.14
N LYS A 61 16.37 -14.31 8.05
CA LYS A 61 16.05 -14.01 9.44
C LYS A 61 16.88 -14.85 10.43
N PRO A 62 18.11 -14.45 10.76
CA PRO A 62 18.87 -15.09 11.83
C PRO A 62 18.22 -14.80 13.19
N THR A 63 18.05 -15.84 14.02
CA THR A 63 17.55 -15.67 15.39
C THR A 63 18.70 -15.58 16.39
N LEU A 64 18.86 -14.41 17.00
CA LEU A 64 20.03 -14.06 17.82
C LEU A 64 20.29 -15.08 18.95
N GLY A 65 19.24 -15.56 19.60
CA GLY A 65 19.37 -16.49 20.74
C GLY A 65 20.08 -17.81 20.42
N PHE A 66 20.00 -18.32 19.17
CA PHE A 66 20.75 -19.52 18.79
C PHE A 66 22.26 -19.26 18.72
N TYR A 67 22.67 -18.08 18.24
CA TYR A 67 24.07 -17.69 18.18
C TYR A 67 24.62 -17.40 19.58
N GLU A 68 23.86 -16.70 20.42
CA GLU A 68 24.25 -16.42 21.81
C GLU A 68 24.44 -17.70 22.63
N ALA A 69 23.60 -18.71 22.42
CA ALA A 69 23.69 -19.99 23.10
C ALA A 69 24.99 -20.76 22.79
N LEU A 70 25.67 -20.45 21.67
CA LEU A 70 26.96 -21.02 21.28
C LEU A 70 28.15 -20.21 21.83
N GLY A 71 27.91 -19.14 22.59
CA GLY A 71 28.92 -18.28 23.19
C GLY A 71 29.66 -17.40 22.17
N VAL A 72 30.91 -17.02 22.48
CA VAL A 72 31.73 -16.16 21.61
C VAL A 72 31.88 -16.71 20.18
N PRO A 73 32.18 -18.02 19.99
CA PRO A 73 32.22 -18.59 18.64
C PRO A 73 30.90 -18.49 17.87
N GLY A 74 29.77 -18.49 18.59
CA GLY A 74 28.45 -18.26 18.01
C GLY A 74 28.26 -16.84 17.47
N LEU A 75 28.77 -15.83 18.17
CA LEU A 75 28.71 -14.45 17.68
C LEU A 75 29.65 -14.22 16.49
N GLU A 76 30.79 -14.90 16.45
CA GLU A 76 31.66 -14.93 15.25
C GLU A 76 30.95 -15.62 14.08
N LEU A 77 30.28 -16.74 14.34
CA LEU A 77 29.44 -17.42 13.35
C LEU A 77 28.31 -16.53 12.82
N LEU A 78 27.68 -15.70 13.67
CA LEU A 78 26.70 -14.71 13.23
C LEU A 78 27.33 -13.75 12.21
N GLN A 79 28.51 -13.21 12.49
CA GLN A 79 29.19 -12.31 11.56
C GLN A 79 29.49 -12.98 10.21
N ASN A 80 29.97 -14.23 10.22
CA ASN A 80 30.20 -15.01 9.00
C ASN A 80 28.91 -15.25 8.22
N THR A 81 27.83 -15.56 8.92
CA THR A 81 26.50 -15.80 8.32
C THR A 81 25.96 -14.53 7.68
N LEU A 82 26.07 -13.38 8.36
CA LEU A 82 25.64 -12.09 7.83
C LEU A 82 26.42 -11.68 6.58
N ALA A 83 27.73 -11.93 6.57
CA ALA A 83 28.60 -11.62 5.43
C ALA A 83 28.30 -12.47 4.18
N ALA A 84 27.73 -13.66 4.36
CA ALA A 84 27.37 -14.57 3.28
C ALA A 84 26.07 -14.19 2.56
N ILE A 85 25.17 -13.45 3.23
CA ILE A 85 23.89 -13.06 2.65
C ILE A 85 24.11 -12.06 1.50
N PRO A 86 23.55 -12.31 0.30
CA PRO A 86 23.67 -11.38 -0.82
C PRO A 86 23.19 -9.98 -0.45
N SER A 87 23.98 -8.95 -0.79
CA SER A 87 23.76 -7.57 -0.33
C SER A 87 22.43 -6.95 -0.76
N HIS A 88 21.73 -7.55 -1.72
CA HIS A 88 20.42 -7.10 -2.21
C HIS A 88 19.24 -7.75 -1.46
N ILE A 89 19.47 -8.80 -0.65
CA ILE A 89 18.44 -9.47 0.16
C ILE A 89 18.45 -8.92 1.58
N PRO A 90 17.31 -8.43 2.12
CA PRO A 90 17.26 -7.83 3.43
C PRO A 90 17.46 -8.85 4.56
N ILE A 91 18.06 -8.37 5.65
CA ILE A 91 18.32 -9.16 6.86
C ILE A 91 17.42 -8.67 7.99
N ILE A 92 16.63 -9.57 8.56
CA ILE A 92 15.76 -9.33 9.71
C ILE A 92 16.34 -10.05 10.93
N LEU A 93 17.00 -9.34 11.84
CA LEU A 93 17.51 -9.94 13.06
C LEU A 93 16.35 -10.23 14.03
N ASP A 94 16.12 -11.51 14.32
CA ASP A 94 15.14 -11.89 15.31
C ASP A 94 15.75 -11.91 16.72
N ALA A 95 15.67 -10.76 17.39
CA ALA A 95 16.23 -10.52 18.73
C ALA A 95 15.16 -10.44 19.84
N LYS A 96 13.92 -10.09 19.50
CA LYS A 96 12.81 -9.85 20.45
C LYS A 96 13.22 -8.92 21.60
N HIS A 97 14.05 -7.94 21.31
CA HIS A 97 14.63 -7.05 22.32
C HIS A 97 13.54 -6.23 23.02
N SER A 98 13.70 -6.01 24.32
CA SER A 98 12.82 -5.17 25.13
C SER A 98 13.55 -4.70 26.39
N ASP A 99 14.29 -3.60 26.27
CA ASP A 99 14.97 -2.97 27.40
C ASP A 99 15.09 -1.45 27.19
N LEU A 100 14.77 -0.64 28.21
CA LEU A 100 14.80 0.82 28.09
C LEU A 100 16.23 1.39 28.11
N ASN A 101 17.14 0.77 28.85
CA ASN A 101 18.47 1.33 29.11
C ASN A 101 19.45 1.08 27.97
N THR A 102 19.32 -0.07 27.32
CA THR A 102 20.27 -0.57 26.31
C THR A 102 19.79 -0.39 24.88
N SER A 103 18.52 -0.05 24.64
CA SER A 103 17.95 0.07 23.28
C SER A 103 18.76 0.99 22.37
N THR A 104 19.22 2.15 22.85
CA THR A 104 20.02 3.08 22.02
C THR A 104 21.35 2.48 21.57
N VAL A 105 22.08 1.83 22.49
CA VAL A 105 23.39 1.22 22.16
C VAL A 105 23.21 -0.04 21.34
N PHE A 106 22.15 -0.81 21.59
CA PHE A 106 21.85 -2.02 20.85
C PHE A 106 21.39 -1.71 19.42
N ALA A 107 20.51 -0.72 19.23
CA ALA A 107 20.11 -0.24 17.90
C ALA A 107 21.33 0.20 17.06
N ARG A 108 22.28 0.92 17.67
CA ARG A 108 23.53 1.30 17.00
C ARG A 108 24.34 0.09 16.58
N ALA A 109 24.56 -0.88 17.47
CA ALA A 109 25.31 -2.09 17.16
C ALA A 109 24.65 -2.87 16.00
N VAL A 110 23.35 -3.12 16.09
CA VAL A 110 22.59 -3.87 15.10
C VAL A 110 22.60 -3.19 13.72
N PHE A 111 22.28 -1.89 13.65
CA PHE A 111 22.11 -1.23 12.36
C PHE A 111 23.40 -0.67 11.76
N THR A 112 24.37 -0.27 12.58
CA THR A 112 25.61 0.37 12.11
C THR A 112 26.79 -0.60 12.08
N GLU A 113 26.94 -1.44 13.11
CA GLU A 113 28.11 -2.34 13.20
C GLU A 113 27.82 -3.66 12.46
N TRP A 114 26.63 -4.23 12.64
CA TRP A 114 26.25 -5.50 12.01
C TRP A 114 25.54 -5.32 10.66
N ASN A 115 25.22 -4.08 10.27
CA ASN A 115 24.54 -3.74 9.01
C ASN A 115 23.22 -4.49 8.79
N ILE A 116 22.49 -4.79 9.86
CA ILE A 116 21.16 -5.41 9.78
C ILE A 116 20.16 -4.40 9.20
N ASP A 117 19.14 -4.88 8.48
CA ASP A 117 18.13 -4.03 7.84
C ASP A 117 16.87 -3.87 8.71
N ALA A 118 16.47 -4.92 9.46
CA ALA A 118 15.35 -4.86 10.39
C ALA A 118 15.54 -5.71 11.65
N ILE A 119 14.79 -5.42 12.72
CA ILE A 119 14.89 -6.15 14.00
C ILE A 119 13.51 -6.45 14.62
N THR A 120 13.35 -7.58 15.29
CA THR A 120 12.14 -7.88 16.10
C THR A 120 12.25 -7.32 17.52
N LEU A 121 11.14 -6.74 18.03
CA LEU A 121 11.05 -6.11 19.35
C LEU A 121 9.81 -6.60 20.10
N SER A 122 9.88 -6.68 21.43
CA SER A 122 8.73 -7.04 22.27
C SER A 122 7.97 -5.80 22.73
N PRO A 123 6.65 -5.70 22.55
CA PRO A 123 5.88 -4.47 22.73
C PRO A 123 5.68 -4.05 24.18
N TYR A 124 5.94 -4.95 25.14
CA TYR A 124 5.43 -4.82 26.51
C TYR A 124 5.90 -3.55 27.24
N THR A 125 7.11 -3.09 26.93
CA THR A 125 7.71 -1.89 27.53
C THR A 125 7.28 -0.58 26.84
N GLY A 126 6.38 -0.64 25.85
CA GLY A 126 5.77 0.54 25.21
C GLY A 126 6.65 1.23 24.16
N GLN A 127 6.16 2.31 23.56
CA GLN A 127 6.84 2.96 22.43
C GLN A 127 8.26 3.46 22.74
N ASP A 128 8.54 3.84 23.99
CA ASP A 128 9.80 4.47 24.39
C ASP A 128 11.04 3.60 24.14
N HIS A 129 10.94 2.27 24.25
CA HIS A 129 12.05 1.37 23.92
C HIS A 129 12.18 1.10 22.41
N VAL A 130 11.11 1.33 21.63
CA VAL A 130 11.09 1.16 20.17
C VAL A 130 11.66 2.40 19.48
N ALA A 131 11.42 3.59 20.03
CA ALA A 131 11.85 4.86 19.46
C ALA A 131 13.36 4.90 19.08
N PRO A 132 14.31 4.38 19.89
CA PRO A 132 15.72 4.33 19.52
C PRO A 132 16.03 3.52 18.26
N PHE A 133 15.16 2.60 17.85
CA PHE A 133 15.30 1.85 16.59
C PHE A 133 14.65 2.60 15.43
N LEU A 134 13.56 3.33 15.67
CA LEU A 134 12.83 4.09 14.65
C LEU A 134 13.53 5.38 14.19
N VAL A 135 14.52 5.89 14.93
CA VAL A 135 15.33 7.04 14.48
C VAL A 135 16.19 6.75 13.25
N TYR A 136 16.32 5.48 12.84
CA TYR A 136 17.03 5.06 11.64
C TYR A 136 16.03 4.97 10.46
N PRO A 137 15.94 6.00 9.59
CA PRO A 137 14.88 6.12 8.60
C PRO A 137 14.96 5.06 7.49
N ASP A 138 16.12 4.45 7.31
CA ASP A 138 16.38 3.41 6.32
C ASP A 138 16.21 1.98 6.87
N LYS A 139 15.86 1.84 8.15
CA LYS A 139 15.72 0.56 8.87
C LYS A 139 14.28 0.31 9.28
N ALA A 140 13.97 -0.95 9.61
CA ALA A 140 12.63 -1.32 10.07
C ALA A 140 12.65 -2.10 11.40
N VAL A 141 11.48 -2.12 12.05
CA VAL A 141 11.21 -2.91 13.24
C VAL A 141 10.00 -3.80 13.02
N PHE A 142 10.00 -4.97 13.64
CA PHE A 142 8.86 -5.87 13.69
C PHE A 142 8.40 -6.01 15.15
N ILE A 143 7.18 -5.57 15.43
CA ILE A 143 6.63 -5.65 16.79
C ILE A 143 5.95 -7.00 17.00
N LEU A 144 6.35 -7.72 18.04
CA LEU A 144 5.71 -8.99 18.41
C LEU A 144 4.28 -8.76 18.87
N CYS A 145 3.31 -9.15 18.05
CA CYS A 145 1.89 -8.97 18.38
C CYS A 145 1.27 -10.23 18.96
N CYS A 146 1.50 -11.37 18.31
CA CYS A 146 0.89 -12.64 18.68
C CYS A 146 1.89 -13.80 18.54
N THR A 147 1.73 -14.82 19.37
CA THR A 147 2.55 -16.03 19.41
C THR A 147 1.70 -17.29 19.53
N SER A 148 2.14 -18.38 18.89
CA SER A 148 1.38 -19.62 18.76
C SER A 148 1.52 -20.57 19.95
N ASN A 149 2.37 -20.27 20.93
CA ASN A 149 2.60 -21.14 22.07
C ASN A 149 1.42 -21.08 23.06
N VAL A 150 0.96 -22.25 23.49
CA VAL A 150 -0.20 -22.41 24.42
C VAL A 150 -0.05 -21.55 25.68
N GLY A 151 1.16 -21.46 26.24
CA GLY A 151 1.42 -20.67 27.46
C GLY A 151 1.17 -19.16 27.31
N ALA A 152 1.12 -18.63 26.09
CA ALA A 152 0.83 -17.21 25.86
C ALA A 152 -0.67 -16.91 25.85
N GLU A 153 -1.55 -17.92 25.76
CA GLU A 153 -3.00 -17.73 25.66
C GLU A 153 -3.57 -16.90 26.81
N ALA A 154 -3.16 -17.20 28.04
CA ALA A 154 -3.62 -16.50 29.24
C ALA A 154 -3.30 -14.99 29.24
N LEU A 155 -2.22 -14.57 28.58
CA LEU A 155 -1.86 -13.16 28.43
C LEU A 155 -2.49 -12.55 27.19
N GLN A 156 -2.44 -13.25 26.07
CA GLN A 156 -2.91 -12.75 24.78
C GLN A 156 -4.42 -12.56 24.75
N GLN A 157 -5.20 -13.40 25.42
CA GLN A 157 -6.67 -13.30 25.50
C GLN A 157 -7.16 -12.39 26.63
N TYR A 158 -6.27 -11.87 27.48
CA TYR A 158 -6.66 -10.96 28.56
C TYR A 158 -7.07 -9.58 28.00
N PRO A 159 -8.09 -8.90 28.58
CA PRO A 159 -8.99 -9.38 29.63
C PRO A 159 -10.12 -10.29 29.13
N THR A 160 -10.48 -10.21 27.84
CA THR A 160 -11.56 -11.01 27.24
C THR A 160 -11.23 -11.37 25.80
N ASN A 161 -11.87 -12.44 25.28
CA ASN A 161 -11.75 -12.86 23.88
C ASN A 161 -12.24 -11.80 22.87
N GLU A 162 -13.13 -10.90 23.29
CA GLU A 162 -13.64 -9.79 22.46
C GLU A 162 -12.67 -8.61 22.37
N SER A 163 -11.82 -8.44 23.39
CA SER A 163 -10.82 -7.37 23.46
C SER A 163 -9.47 -7.91 23.93
N PRO A 164 -8.87 -8.86 23.19
CA PRO A 164 -7.63 -9.52 23.59
C PRO A 164 -6.43 -8.59 23.51
N LEU A 165 -5.46 -8.77 24.41
CA LEU A 165 -4.23 -7.98 24.51
C LEU A 165 -3.47 -7.92 23.18
N TYR A 166 -3.40 -9.02 22.42
CA TYR A 166 -2.65 -9.01 21.15
C TYR A 166 -3.26 -8.01 20.13
N LEU A 167 -4.59 -7.86 20.08
CA LEU A 167 -5.22 -6.85 19.23
C LEU A 167 -5.01 -5.44 19.78
N GLN A 168 -4.94 -5.27 21.10
CA GLN A 168 -4.58 -3.98 21.69
C GLN A 168 -3.15 -3.59 21.32
N VAL A 169 -2.20 -4.53 21.37
CA VAL A 169 -0.82 -4.32 20.91
C VAL A 169 -0.82 -3.85 19.44
N VAL A 170 -1.59 -4.48 18.56
CA VAL A 170 -1.69 -4.05 17.15
C VAL A 170 -2.25 -2.63 17.03
N LYS A 171 -3.34 -2.31 17.75
CA LYS A 171 -3.96 -0.97 17.74
C LYS A 171 -3.01 0.13 18.18
N GLU A 172 -2.20 -0.13 19.20
CA GLU A 172 -1.20 0.82 19.71
C GLU A 172 0.02 0.91 18.78
N SER A 173 0.64 -0.23 18.49
CA SER A 173 1.93 -0.29 17.80
C SER A 173 1.87 0.15 16.34
N LYS A 174 0.71 0.02 15.67
CA LYS A 174 0.54 0.56 14.31
C LYS A 174 0.69 2.07 14.22
N ASN A 175 0.76 2.80 15.33
CA ASN A 175 0.98 4.25 15.32
C ASN A 175 2.39 4.65 15.78
N TRP A 176 3.25 3.68 16.13
CA TRP A 176 4.58 3.99 16.70
C TRP A 176 5.60 4.43 15.65
N GLY A 177 5.46 3.97 14.41
CA GLY A 177 6.34 4.30 13.28
C GLY A 177 5.56 4.35 11.96
N THR A 178 6.19 4.84 10.89
CA THR A 178 5.57 4.89 9.55
C THR A 178 5.32 3.48 9.00
N PRO A 179 4.42 3.31 8.00
CA PRO A 179 4.25 2.03 7.30
C PRO A 179 5.56 1.45 6.77
N GLU A 180 6.50 2.32 6.37
CA GLU A 180 7.82 1.96 5.82
C GLU A 180 8.91 1.72 6.88
N GLN A 181 8.56 1.73 8.17
CA GLN A 181 9.51 1.45 9.25
C GLN A 181 9.02 0.41 10.26
N LEU A 182 7.72 0.12 10.30
CA LEU A 182 7.16 -0.79 11.31
C LEU A 182 6.25 -1.83 10.68
N GLY A 183 6.66 -3.10 10.81
CA GLY A 183 5.87 -4.29 10.56
C GLY A 183 5.43 -4.99 11.86
N LEU A 184 4.63 -6.03 11.72
CA LEU A 184 4.08 -6.81 12.82
C LEU A 184 4.59 -8.25 12.73
N GLU A 185 5.06 -8.81 13.84
CA GLU A 185 5.41 -10.23 13.94
C GLU A 185 4.22 -10.99 14.55
N VAL A 186 3.72 -11.98 13.81
CA VAL A 186 2.49 -12.72 14.16
C VAL A 186 2.73 -14.21 14.04
N GLY A 187 2.81 -14.90 15.17
CA GLY A 187 2.86 -16.36 15.22
C GLY A 187 1.47 -16.95 15.49
N THR A 188 0.82 -17.51 14.48
CA THR A 188 -0.50 -18.16 14.64
C THR A 188 -0.69 -19.23 13.58
N THR A 189 -1.40 -20.30 13.95
CA THR A 189 -1.95 -21.29 13.01
C THR A 189 -3.41 -21.03 12.68
N ASN A 190 -4.06 -20.13 13.43
CA ASN A 190 -5.46 -19.76 13.24
C ASN A 190 -5.58 -18.58 12.25
N PRO A 191 -6.20 -18.78 11.07
CA PRO A 191 -6.45 -17.73 10.10
C PRO A 191 -7.29 -16.57 10.65
N GLU A 192 -8.24 -16.83 11.55
CA GLU A 192 -9.10 -15.78 12.12
C GLU A 192 -8.29 -14.75 12.91
N VAL A 193 -7.29 -15.19 13.67
CA VAL A 193 -6.38 -14.30 14.41
C VAL A 193 -5.65 -13.38 13.43
N LEU A 194 -5.16 -13.95 12.33
CA LEU A 194 -4.43 -13.19 11.31
C LEU A 194 -5.36 -12.19 10.59
N ALA A 195 -6.60 -12.60 10.28
CA ALA A 195 -7.62 -11.75 9.67
C ALA A 195 -8.01 -10.57 10.57
N LEU A 196 -8.16 -10.81 11.88
CA LEU A 196 -8.43 -9.74 12.85
C LEU A 196 -7.28 -8.73 12.92
N ILE A 197 -6.03 -9.18 12.89
CA ILE A 197 -4.85 -8.31 12.88
C ILE A 197 -4.80 -7.51 11.57
N ARG A 198 -4.99 -8.17 10.43
CA ARG A 198 -5.02 -7.54 9.10
C ARG A 198 -6.12 -6.49 9.00
N ALA A 199 -7.30 -6.72 9.58
CA ALA A 199 -8.40 -5.75 9.61
C ALA A 199 -8.06 -4.47 10.41
N ILE A 200 -7.29 -4.58 11.50
CA ILE A 200 -6.89 -3.43 12.32
C ILE A 200 -5.75 -2.63 11.67
N ALA A 201 -4.86 -3.32 10.96
CA ALA A 201 -3.62 -2.79 10.42
C ALA A 201 -3.43 -3.20 8.93
N PRO A 202 -4.33 -2.78 8.03
CA PRO A 202 -4.34 -3.23 6.63
C PRO A 202 -3.07 -2.84 5.87
N GLU A 203 -2.46 -1.70 6.22
CA GLU A 203 -1.26 -1.16 5.58
C GLU A 203 0.06 -1.79 6.05
N ARG A 204 0.02 -2.58 7.14
CA ARG A 204 1.26 -3.08 7.78
C ARG A 204 1.78 -4.34 7.13
N LEU A 205 3.10 -4.42 6.96
CA LEU A 205 3.76 -5.67 6.66
C LEU A 205 3.64 -6.62 7.86
N ILE A 206 3.17 -7.85 7.62
CA ILE A 206 3.10 -8.89 8.64
C ILE A 206 4.16 -9.95 8.35
N MET A 207 5.03 -10.23 9.31
CA MET A 207 5.92 -11.38 9.30
C MET A 207 5.25 -12.53 10.04
N ALA A 208 4.77 -13.52 9.30
CA ALA A 208 4.10 -14.67 9.88
C ALA A 208 5.12 -15.63 10.52
N ARG A 209 4.71 -16.31 11.58
CA ARG A 209 5.44 -17.43 12.19
C ARG A 209 4.50 -18.58 12.49
N SER A 210 5.08 -19.77 12.64
CA SER A 210 4.36 -20.98 13.06
C SER A 210 3.22 -21.42 12.13
N VAL A 211 3.22 -20.95 10.88
CA VAL A 211 2.16 -21.25 9.88
C VAL A 211 2.17 -22.71 9.38
N TRP A 212 3.15 -23.50 9.81
CA TRP A 212 3.36 -24.89 9.37
C TRP A 212 3.02 -25.94 10.45
N ALA A 213 2.50 -25.53 11.61
CA ALA A 213 2.16 -26.50 12.65
C ALA A 213 0.94 -27.35 12.25
N GLU A 214 0.74 -28.49 12.92
CA GLU A 214 -0.40 -29.38 12.66
C GLU A 214 -1.74 -28.63 12.75
N GLY A 215 -2.61 -28.84 11.76
CA GLY A 215 -3.91 -28.16 11.64
C GLY A 215 -3.87 -26.81 10.91
N SER A 216 -2.70 -26.37 10.43
CA SER A 216 -2.59 -25.18 9.58
C SER A 216 -3.03 -25.44 8.14
N ASN A 217 -3.74 -24.48 7.55
CA ASN A 217 -4.05 -24.46 6.12
C ASN A 217 -3.38 -23.23 5.49
N LEU A 218 -2.33 -23.45 4.70
CA LEU A 218 -1.56 -22.38 4.08
C LEU A 218 -2.45 -21.44 3.24
N ASN A 219 -3.43 -21.96 2.51
CA ASN A 219 -4.31 -21.12 1.68
C ASN A 219 -5.17 -20.20 2.54
N GLU A 220 -5.68 -20.67 3.67
CA GLU A 220 -6.48 -19.85 4.60
C GLU A 220 -5.60 -18.81 5.30
N ILE A 221 -4.37 -19.17 5.68
CA ILE A 221 -3.39 -18.22 6.24
C ILE A 221 -3.03 -17.14 5.22
N LEU A 222 -2.78 -17.51 3.95
CA LEU A 222 -2.53 -16.54 2.88
C LEU A 222 -3.75 -15.64 2.66
N ALA A 223 -4.96 -16.21 2.61
CA ALA A 223 -6.19 -15.43 2.41
C ALA A 223 -6.46 -14.45 3.57
N ALA A 224 -6.18 -14.86 4.81
CA ALA A 224 -6.35 -14.00 5.98
C ALA A 224 -5.23 -12.96 6.15
N GLY A 225 -4.02 -13.29 5.70
CA GLY A 225 -2.82 -12.50 5.98
C GLY A 225 -2.40 -11.54 4.88
N LEU A 226 -2.71 -11.83 3.62
CA LEU A 226 -2.36 -10.95 2.51
C LEU A 226 -3.16 -9.65 2.54
N SER A 227 -2.57 -8.58 2.02
CA SER A 227 -3.30 -7.34 1.75
C SER A 227 -4.25 -7.53 0.55
N ALA A 228 -5.12 -6.55 0.31
CA ALA A 228 -5.97 -6.51 -0.89
C ALA A 228 -5.16 -6.55 -2.22
N ASN A 229 -3.90 -6.13 -2.20
CA ASN A 229 -3.01 -6.16 -3.36
C ASN A 229 -2.24 -7.50 -3.48
N GLY A 230 -2.51 -8.47 -2.60
CA GLY A 230 -1.79 -9.73 -2.53
C GLY A 230 -0.35 -9.59 -2.03
N ASP A 231 -0.01 -8.53 -1.29
CA ASP A 231 1.30 -8.32 -0.69
C ASP A 231 1.21 -8.21 0.84
N GLY A 232 2.24 -7.65 1.49
CA GLY A 232 2.17 -7.32 2.91
C GLY A 232 2.27 -8.50 3.88
N LEU A 233 2.64 -9.69 3.41
CA LEU A 233 2.84 -10.89 4.23
C LEU A 233 4.19 -11.55 3.91
N LEU A 234 5.00 -11.84 4.94
CA LEU A 234 6.19 -12.68 4.85
C LEU A 234 5.88 -14.06 5.42
N ILE A 235 6.24 -15.11 4.68
CA ILE A 235 6.00 -16.50 5.05
C ILE A 235 7.35 -17.19 5.34
N PRO A 236 7.51 -17.87 6.49
CA PRO A 236 8.74 -18.59 6.77
C PRO A 236 8.85 -19.81 5.88
N VAL A 237 10.05 -20.18 5.44
CA VAL A 237 10.31 -21.52 4.92
C VAL A 237 10.21 -22.54 6.07
N PRO A 238 9.57 -23.71 5.87
CA PRO A 238 9.52 -24.76 6.88
C PRO A 238 10.93 -25.16 7.34
N GLN A 239 11.13 -25.24 8.64
CA GLN A 239 12.43 -25.48 9.25
C GLN A 239 12.96 -26.91 8.96
N ASP A 240 12.07 -27.89 8.88
CA ASP A 240 12.40 -29.26 8.49
C ASP A 240 12.89 -29.35 7.03
N MET A 241 12.35 -28.52 6.13
CA MET A 241 12.75 -28.44 4.73
C MET A 241 14.23 -28.07 4.56
N LEU A 242 14.78 -27.22 5.45
CA LEU A 242 16.20 -26.80 5.41
C LEU A 242 17.19 -27.96 5.61
N SER A 243 16.73 -29.08 6.16
CA SER A 243 17.52 -30.29 6.38
C SER A 243 17.36 -31.36 5.28
N GLN A 244 16.43 -31.15 4.34
CA GLN A 244 16.09 -32.11 3.29
C GLN A 244 17.04 -32.01 2.08
N PRO A 245 17.23 -33.12 1.33
CA PRO A 245 17.94 -33.05 0.05
C PRO A 245 17.14 -32.20 -0.96
N LYS A 246 17.85 -31.64 -1.96
CA LYS A 246 17.27 -30.83 -3.04
C LYS A 246 16.54 -29.58 -2.53
N LEU A 247 17.16 -28.88 -1.58
CA LEU A 247 16.60 -27.69 -0.93
C LEU A 247 16.08 -26.64 -1.94
N ALA A 248 16.89 -26.30 -2.95
CA ALA A 248 16.50 -25.36 -4.00
C ALA A 248 15.20 -25.78 -4.73
N GLU A 249 15.09 -27.05 -5.14
CA GLU A 249 13.89 -27.57 -5.82
C GLU A 249 12.65 -27.48 -4.91
N ASN A 250 12.79 -27.85 -3.63
CA ASN A 250 11.68 -27.85 -2.67
C ASN A 250 11.17 -26.42 -2.40
N ILE A 251 12.07 -25.46 -2.23
CA ILE A 251 11.68 -24.05 -2.04
C ILE A 251 11.09 -23.46 -3.32
N GLN A 252 11.61 -23.84 -4.49
CA GLN A 252 11.04 -23.42 -5.76
C GLN A 252 9.59 -23.89 -5.91
N VAL A 253 9.28 -25.14 -5.53
CA VAL A 253 7.92 -25.68 -5.52
C VAL A 253 7.05 -24.91 -4.55
N LEU A 254 7.51 -24.73 -3.30
CA LEU A 254 6.76 -23.99 -2.28
C LEU A 254 6.46 -22.55 -2.71
N ARG A 255 7.44 -21.86 -3.30
CA ARG A 255 7.28 -20.52 -3.85
C ARG A 255 6.21 -20.52 -4.95
N ALA A 256 6.22 -21.49 -5.85
CA ALA A 256 5.24 -21.60 -6.92
C ALA A 256 3.83 -21.85 -6.36
N GLU A 257 3.69 -22.69 -5.32
CA GLU A 257 2.42 -22.93 -4.64
C GLU A 257 1.88 -21.66 -3.98
N ILE A 258 2.72 -20.92 -3.25
CA ILE A 258 2.34 -19.64 -2.63
C ILE A 258 1.94 -18.61 -3.70
N ASN A 259 2.68 -18.52 -4.80
CA ASN A 259 2.35 -17.60 -5.89
C ASN A 259 1.03 -17.98 -6.56
N GLN A 260 0.78 -19.28 -6.79
CA GLN A 260 -0.50 -19.74 -7.34
C GLN A 260 -1.66 -19.45 -6.40
N ALA A 261 -1.48 -19.68 -5.10
CA ALA A 261 -2.49 -19.35 -4.08
C ALA A 261 -2.73 -17.83 -4.02
N LYS A 262 -1.66 -17.02 -4.04
CA LYS A 262 -1.75 -15.56 -4.11
C LYS A 262 -2.50 -15.11 -5.35
N THR A 263 -2.19 -15.64 -6.54
CA THR A 263 -2.91 -15.30 -7.77
C THR A 263 -4.39 -15.68 -7.64
N LYS A 264 -4.71 -16.88 -7.13
CA LYS A 264 -6.11 -17.25 -6.88
C LYS A 264 -6.80 -16.34 -5.87
N ILE A 265 -6.13 -15.94 -4.79
CA ILE A 265 -6.70 -15.05 -3.78
C ILE A 265 -6.90 -13.65 -4.34
N VAL A 266 -5.94 -13.13 -5.12
CA VAL A 266 -6.07 -11.84 -5.79
C VAL A 266 -7.13 -11.91 -6.89
N ASP A 267 -7.24 -13.03 -7.60
CA ASP A 267 -8.26 -13.25 -8.63
C ASP A 267 -9.64 -13.43 -7.99
N ASP A 268 -9.75 -14.16 -6.89
CA ASP A 268 -10.96 -14.37 -6.09
C ASP A 268 -11.39 -13.05 -5.38
N ALA A 269 -10.40 -12.26 -4.93
CA ALA A 269 -10.59 -10.90 -4.44
C ALA A 269 -10.79 -9.88 -5.58
N SER A 270 -10.43 -10.21 -6.83
CA SER A 270 -10.79 -9.43 -8.03
C SER A 270 -12.18 -9.83 -8.54
N THR A 271 -12.66 -11.02 -8.20
CA THR A 271 -14.08 -11.38 -8.13
C THR A 271 -14.70 -10.98 -6.79
N CYS A 272 -14.16 -9.91 -6.16
CA CYS A 272 -14.49 -9.48 -4.81
C CYS A 272 -15.98 -9.62 -4.55
N ALA A 273 -16.32 -10.49 -3.60
CA ALA A 273 -17.53 -10.31 -2.82
C ALA A 273 -17.35 -8.99 -2.05
N VAL A 274 -17.68 -7.89 -2.73
CA VAL A 274 -18.03 -6.62 -2.14
C VAL A 274 -18.93 -6.93 -0.95
N TRP A 275 -18.74 -6.22 0.15
CA TRP A 275 -19.72 -6.18 1.24
C TRP A 275 -21.09 -5.80 0.64
N LEU A 276 -21.88 -6.81 0.32
CA LEU A 276 -23.30 -6.70 0.02
C LEU A 276 -23.98 -6.74 1.39
N PRO A 277 -24.66 -5.67 1.84
CA PRO A 277 -25.96 -5.95 2.42
C PRO A 277 -26.76 -6.63 1.29
N ASP A 278 -27.48 -7.71 1.58
CA ASP A 278 -28.36 -8.37 0.61
C ASP A 278 -29.31 -7.36 -0.07
N VAL A 279 -28.85 -6.75 -1.16
CA VAL A 279 -29.62 -5.91 -2.05
C VAL A 279 -29.01 -6.11 -3.43
N ASN A 280 -29.64 -7.02 -4.17
CA ASN A 280 -29.32 -7.33 -5.55
C ASN A 280 -29.69 -6.10 -6.40
N VAL A 281 -28.71 -5.27 -6.76
CA VAL A 281 -28.96 -4.11 -7.63
C VAL A 281 -28.48 -4.40 -9.04
N LEU A 282 -29.44 -4.33 -9.98
CA LEU A 282 -29.36 -4.88 -11.33
C LEU A 282 -28.47 -4.12 -12.33
N ASN A 283 -27.67 -3.12 -11.93
CA ASN A 283 -26.76 -2.39 -12.83
C ASN A 283 -25.55 -1.85 -12.06
N GLN A 284 -24.37 -2.49 -12.19
CA GLN A 284 -23.13 -1.99 -11.58
C GLN A 284 -22.40 -1.03 -12.52
N HIS A 285 -22.05 0.16 -12.04
CA HIS A 285 -21.15 1.08 -12.75
C HIS A 285 -19.69 0.59 -12.61
N PRO A 286 -18.86 0.58 -13.67
CA PRO A 286 -17.53 -0.03 -13.66
C PRO A 286 -16.54 0.59 -12.66
N GLN A 287 -16.84 1.78 -12.13
CA GLN A 287 -16.02 2.49 -11.13
C GLN A 287 -16.82 2.84 -9.86
N GLN A 288 -17.83 2.01 -9.51
CA GLN A 288 -18.69 2.17 -8.33
C GLN A 288 -17.90 2.40 -7.03
N ASP A 289 -16.80 1.67 -6.81
CA ASP A 289 -15.99 1.79 -5.60
C ASP A 289 -15.35 3.16 -5.44
N LEU A 290 -14.95 3.80 -6.55
CA LEU A 290 -14.38 5.14 -6.53
C LEU A 290 -15.43 6.17 -6.12
N ILE A 291 -16.67 6.02 -6.60
CA ILE A 291 -17.80 6.87 -6.19
C ILE A 291 -18.03 6.78 -4.68
N LEU A 292 -18.01 5.55 -4.13
CA LEU A 292 -18.20 5.32 -2.70
C LEU A 292 -17.06 5.92 -1.86
N GLN A 293 -15.81 5.71 -2.27
CA GLN A 293 -14.66 6.28 -1.57
C GLN A 293 -14.69 7.81 -1.59
N LEU A 294 -15.04 8.44 -2.72
CA LEU A 294 -15.18 9.90 -2.82
C LEU A 294 -16.27 10.44 -1.89
N TYR A 295 -17.37 9.69 -1.70
CA TYR A 295 -18.39 10.01 -0.71
C TYR A 295 -17.87 9.85 0.73
N ASP A 296 -17.25 8.73 1.05
CA ASP A 296 -16.81 8.38 2.40
C ASP A 296 -15.72 9.34 2.92
N ILE A 297 -14.83 9.84 2.05
CA ILE A 297 -13.83 10.86 2.41
C ILE A 297 -14.39 12.31 2.42
N GLY A 298 -15.69 12.47 2.20
CA GLY A 298 -16.38 13.77 2.23
C GLY A 298 -16.01 14.71 1.08
N CYS A 299 -15.63 14.15 -0.08
CA CYS A 299 -15.48 14.91 -1.32
C CYS A 299 -16.83 15.14 -2.01
N ILE A 300 -17.77 14.21 -1.84
CA ILE A 300 -19.15 14.31 -2.31
C ILE A 300 -20.06 14.17 -1.08
N MET A 301 -20.94 15.14 -0.84
CA MET A 301 -21.85 15.12 0.31
C MET A 301 -23.27 15.44 -0.15
N PHE A 302 -24.27 14.80 0.45
CA PHE A 302 -25.69 15.06 0.19
C PHE A 302 -26.36 15.64 1.44
N GLY A 303 -27.23 16.63 1.23
CA GLY A 303 -27.79 17.45 2.31
C GLY A 303 -28.16 18.85 1.82
N SER A 304 -28.58 19.73 2.73
CA SER A 304 -28.95 21.11 2.35
C SER A 304 -27.73 22.03 2.43
N PHE A 305 -27.18 22.42 1.28
CA PHE A 305 -25.98 23.27 1.20
C PHE A 305 -26.28 24.61 0.51
N VAL A 306 -25.98 25.71 1.20
CA VAL A 306 -26.10 27.06 0.65
C VAL A 306 -24.84 27.39 -0.17
N GLN A 307 -24.99 27.63 -1.47
CA GLN A 307 -23.90 28.05 -2.34
C GLN A 307 -23.56 29.53 -2.16
N ALA A 308 -22.40 29.94 -2.67
CA ALA A 308 -21.97 31.36 -2.69
C ALA A 308 -22.95 32.28 -3.44
N SER A 309 -23.80 31.73 -4.32
CA SER A 309 -24.89 32.42 -5.01
C SER A 309 -26.14 32.66 -4.15
N GLY A 310 -26.20 32.06 -2.94
CA GLY A 310 -27.38 32.05 -2.07
C GLY A 310 -28.40 30.96 -2.39
N ALA A 311 -28.21 30.22 -3.50
CA ALA A 311 -29.05 29.08 -3.85
C ALA A 311 -28.72 27.87 -2.96
N THR A 312 -29.74 27.11 -2.56
CA THR A 312 -29.58 25.88 -1.80
C THR A 312 -29.57 24.69 -2.75
N PHE A 313 -28.51 23.88 -2.70
CA PHE A 313 -28.38 22.64 -3.45
C PHE A 313 -28.48 21.43 -2.52
N PRO A 314 -29.02 20.30 -3.01
CA PRO A 314 -29.14 19.06 -2.23
C PRO A 314 -27.80 18.28 -2.10
N TYR A 315 -26.69 18.85 -2.59
CA TYR A 315 -25.36 18.26 -2.53
C TYR A 315 -24.26 19.32 -2.53
N TYR A 316 -23.06 18.88 -2.15
CA TYR A 316 -21.83 19.66 -2.19
C TYR A 316 -20.67 18.79 -2.66
N ILE A 317 -19.83 19.32 -3.56
CA ILE A 317 -18.68 18.63 -4.13
C ILE A 317 -17.42 19.49 -3.91
N ASP A 318 -16.42 18.93 -3.23
CA ASP A 318 -15.10 19.54 -3.03
C ASP A 318 -13.98 18.52 -3.22
N LEU A 319 -13.52 18.42 -4.47
CA LEU A 319 -12.49 17.48 -4.90
C LEU A 319 -11.07 17.90 -4.47
N ARG A 320 -10.91 19.08 -3.85
CA ARG A 320 -9.59 19.55 -3.36
C ARG A 320 -9.08 18.72 -2.19
N LYS A 321 -9.97 18.06 -1.44
CA LYS A 321 -9.63 17.20 -0.32
C LYS A 321 -8.97 15.89 -0.73
N ILE A 322 -9.12 15.49 -2.00
CA ILE A 322 -8.62 14.19 -2.49
C ILE A 322 -7.10 14.07 -2.32
N ILE A 323 -6.36 15.17 -2.42
CA ILE A 323 -4.89 15.19 -2.28
C ILE A 323 -4.40 14.69 -0.90
N SER A 324 -5.25 14.73 0.13
CA SER A 324 -4.94 14.22 1.47
C SER A 324 -5.09 12.70 1.57
N ASN A 325 -5.59 12.03 0.52
CA ASN A 325 -5.80 10.58 0.44
C ASN A 325 -5.10 10.02 -0.82
N PRO A 326 -3.77 9.78 -0.78
CA PRO A 326 -2.99 9.41 -1.98
C PRO A 326 -3.48 8.16 -2.72
N GLN A 327 -4.04 7.18 -2.00
CA GLN A 327 -4.58 5.95 -2.60
C GLN A 327 -5.82 6.24 -3.46
N VAL A 328 -6.81 6.94 -2.89
CA VAL A 328 -8.01 7.38 -3.62
C VAL A 328 -7.62 8.32 -4.76
N PHE A 329 -6.66 9.22 -4.51
CA PHE A 329 -6.15 10.11 -5.55
C PHE A 329 -5.53 9.34 -6.71
N ASN A 330 -4.78 8.26 -6.44
CA ASN A 330 -4.20 7.43 -7.48
C ASN A 330 -5.27 6.71 -8.33
N GLN A 331 -6.39 6.30 -7.73
CA GLN A 331 -7.53 5.74 -8.47
C GLN A 331 -8.21 6.78 -9.34
N VAL A 332 -8.39 8.01 -8.83
CA VAL A 332 -8.87 9.14 -9.62
C VAL A 332 -7.97 9.35 -10.84
N LEU A 333 -6.64 9.40 -10.67
CA LEU A 333 -5.70 9.56 -11.78
C LEU A 333 -5.85 8.44 -12.82
N SER A 334 -5.96 7.17 -12.39
CA SER A 334 -6.21 6.05 -13.32
C SER A 334 -7.50 6.22 -14.12
N ALA A 335 -8.57 6.71 -13.51
CA ALA A 335 -9.84 6.93 -14.20
C ALA A 335 -9.76 8.05 -15.26
N TYR A 336 -9.00 9.11 -15.00
CA TYR A 336 -8.68 10.12 -16.01
C TYR A 336 -7.83 9.54 -17.15
N GLU A 337 -6.87 8.67 -16.84
CA GLU A 337 -5.98 8.06 -17.84
C GLU A 337 -6.74 7.19 -18.85
N GLU A 338 -7.77 6.47 -18.43
CA GLU A 338 -8.61 5.68 -19.34
C GLU A 338 -9.19 6.55 -20.47
N ILE A 339 -9.64 7.76 -20.14
CA ILE A 339 -10.12 8.73 -21.13
C ILE A 339 -8.94 9.29 -21.93
N LEU A 340 -7.89 9.76 -21.25
CA LEU A 340 -6.76 10.44 -21.89
C LEU A 340 -6.00 9.54 -22.88
N ASN A 341 -5.87 8.24 -22.60
CA ASN A 341 -5.22 7.28 -23.49
C ASN A 341 -5.95 7.09 -24.83
N SER A 342 -7.23 7.48 -24.91
CA SER A 342 -8.00 7.46 -26.16
C SER A 342 -7.85 8.72 -27.01
N LEU A 343 -7.19 9.76 -26.47
CA LEU A 343 -7.03 11.06 -27.09
C LEU A 343 -5.61 11.25 -27.63
N ASN A 344 -5.45 12.14 -28.60
CA ASN A 344 -4.14 12.49 -29.16
C ASN A 344 -3.82 13.96 -28.87
N PHE A 345 -2.78 14.21 -28.09
CA PHE A 345 -2.36 15.54 -27.68
C PHE A 345 -0.86 15.57 -27.37
N ASP A 346 -0.26 16.76 -27.46
CA ASP A 346 1.15 16.99 -27.19
C ASP A 346 1.41 17.37 -25.72
N ARG A 347 0.43 18.03 -25.07
CA ARG A 347 0.55 18.52 -23.68
C ARG A 347 -0.76 18.44 -22.89
N LEU A 348 -0.60 18.39 -21.57
CA LEU A 348 -1.68 18.54 -20.58
C LEU A 348 -1.76 19.97 -20.09
N ALA A 349 -2.97 20.49 -19.89
CA ALA A 349 -3.18 21.76 -19.20
C ALA A 349 -4.15 21.65 -18.02
N GLY A 350 -3.67 21.89 -16.81
CA GLY A 350 -4.52 21.92 -15.61
C GLY A 350 -5.08 23.32 -15.32
N ILE A 351 -6.35 23.43 -14.94
CA ILE A 351 -6.98 24.73 -14.62
C ILE A 351 -6.80 25.06 -13.11
N PRO A 352 -6.12 26.17 -12.76
CA PRO A 352 -5.87 26.46 -11.35
C PRO A 352 -7.13 26.83 -10.54
N TYR A 353 -7.25 26.43 -9.26
CA TYR A 353 -6.29 25.65 -8.45
C TYR A 353 -6.72 24.18 -8.25
N GLY A 354 -7.98 23.85 -8.50
CA GLY A 354 -8.57 22.55 -8.12
C GLY A 354 -7.94 21.37 -8.86
N SER A 355 -7.70 21.53 -10.16
CA SER A 355 -7.19 20.46 -11.01
C SER A 355 -5.68 20.47 -11.22
N LEU A 356 -4.95 21.43 -10.64
CA LEU A 356 -3.48 21.46 -10.74
C LEU A 356 -2.81 20.20 -10.16
N PRO A 357 -3.19 19.71 -8.94
CA PRO A 357 -2.65 18.46 -8.44
C PRO A 357 -2.96 17.29 -9.38
N THR A 358 -4.20 17.17 -9.86
CA THR A 358 -4.64 16.12 -10.78
C THR A 358 -3.82 16.13 -12.06
N ALA A 359 -3.70 17.29 -12.71
CA ALA A 359 -2.93 17.44 -13.94
C ALA A 359 -1.43 17.19 -13.72
N THR A 360 -0.90 17.52 -12.54
CA THR A 360 0.50 17.20 -12.17
C THR A 360 0.69 15.69 -12.05
N GLY A 361 -0.23 15.00 -11.36
CA GLY A 361 -0.22 13.54 -11.24
C GLY A 361 -0.30 12.84 -12.60
N LEU A 362 -1.21 13.30 -13.46
CA LEU A 362 -1.37 12.79 -14.83
C LEU A 362 -0.12 13.03 -15.69
N SER A 363 0.51 14.20 -15.57
CA SER A 363 1.74 14.53 -16.28
C SER A 363 2.87 13.55 -15.95
N LEU A 364 3.01 13.19 -14.67
CA LEU A 364 4.01 12.25 -14.21
C LEU A 364 3.73 10.84 -14.73
N ARG A 365 2.48 10.39 -14.70
CA ARG A 365 2.10 9.02 -15.07
C ARG A 365 2.06 8.79 -16.58
N LEU A 366 1.53 9.75 -17.35
CA LEU A 366 1.49 9.70 -18.81
C LEU A 366 2.81 10.12 -19.47
N HIS A 367 3.81 10.54 -18.67
CA HIS A 367 5.05 11.14 -19.14
C HIS A 367 4.83 12.29 -20.15
N CYS A 368 3.73 13.03 -19.98
CA CYS A 368 3.30 14.09 -20.87
C CYS A 368 3.59 15.47 -20.26
N PRO A 369 4.29 16.39 -20.95
CA PRO A 369 4.57 17.71 -20.41
C PRO A 369 3.30 18.51 -20.08
N MET A 370 3.29 19.15 -18.91
CA MET A 370 2.17 19.97 -18.44
C MET A 370 2.44 21.47 -18.58
N ILE A 371 1.39 22.22 -18.88
CA ILE A 371 1.30 23.68 -18.79
C ILE A 371 0.09 24.07 -17.93
N TYR A 372 -0.04 25.35 -17.56
CA TYR A 372 -1.29 25.85 -16.97
C TYR A 372 -1.50 27.36 -17.18
N PRO A 373 -2.73 27.82 -17.46
CA PRO A 373 -3.03 29.25 -17.55
C PRO A 373 -3.04 29.87 -16.14
N ARG A 374 -2.34 30.99 -15.95
CA ARG A 374 -2.37 31.70 -14.66
C ARG A 374 -3.75 32.30 -14.39
N LYS A 375 -4.17 32.26 -13.12
CA LYS A 375 -5.42 32.90 -12.67
C LYS A 375 -5.32 34.43 -12.68
N GLU A 376 -4.17 34.97 -12.25
CA GLU A 376 -3.90 36.40 -12.14
C GLU A 376 -2.70 36.83 -13.00
N VAL A 377 -2.77 38.03 -13.59
CA VAL A 377 -1.66 38.62 -14.34
C VAL A 377 -0.81 39.48 -13.41
N LYS A 378 0.47 39.12 -13.20
CA LYS A 378 1.39 39.96 -12.42
C LYS A 378 1.65 41.29 -13.14
N ALA A 379 1.57 42.41 -12.41
CA ALA A 379 1.83 43.75 -12.92
C ALA A 379 3.30 43.99 -13.35
N HIS A 380 4.25 43.21 -12.80
CA HIS A 380 5.68 43.32 -13.06
C HIS A 380 6.29 41.95 -13.44
N GLY A 381 7.07 41.90 -14.54
CA GLY A 381 7.67 40.68 -15.10
C GLY A 381 7.28 40.44 -16.57
N THR A 382 7.68 39.29 -17.15
CA THR A 382 7.50 38.90 -18.57
C THR A 382 6.05 38.73 -19.06
N ARG A 383 5.03 39.18 -18.30
CA ARG A 383 3.58 39.14 -18.64
C ARG A 383 3.08 37.80 -19.21
N ARG A 384 3.75 36.69 -18.87
CA ARG A 384 3.36 35.36 -19.34
C ARG A 384 2.01 34.96 -18.74
N LEU A 385 1.05 34.66 -19.62
CA LEU A 385 -0.31 34.23 -19.30
C LEU A 385 -0.37 32.73 -18.93
N ILE A 386 0.64 31.96 -19.35
CA ILE A 386 0.71 30.51 -19.22
C ILE A 386 2.08 30.15 -18.63
N GLU A 387 2.08 29.18 -17.73
CA GLU A 387 3.28 28.59 -17.14
C GLU A 387 3.63 27.27 -17.82
N GLY A 388 4.93 26.99 -17.90
CA GLY A 388 5.49 25.87 -18.65
C GLY A 388 6.01 26.28 -20.03
N ASN A 389 6.70 25.35 -20.69
CA ASN A 389 7.27 25.55 -22.02
C ASN A 389 6.34 24.92 -23.06
N PHE A 390 6.10 25.63 -24.16
CA PHE A 390 5.26 25.17 -25.26
C PHE A 390 5.66 25.85 -26.57
N ALA A 391 5.26 25.25 -27.68
CA ALA A 391 5.38 25.81 -29.02
C ALA A 391 3.99 26.10 -29.61
N PRO A 392 3.80 27.22 -30.34
CA PRO A 392 2.57 27.45 -31.07
C PRO A 392 2.26 26.31 -32.04
N GLY A 393 0.99 25.92 -32.13
CA GLY A 393 0.49 24.83 -32.97
C GLY A 393 0.35 23.48 -32.26
N GLU A 394 0.92 23.32 -31.06
CA GLU A 394 0.76 22.10 -30.25
C GLU A 394 -0.69 21.89 -29.82
N THR A 395 -1.10 20.63 -29.79
CA THR A 395 -2.43 20.20 -29.33
C THR A 395 -2.41 19.95 -27.83
N VAL A 396 -3.37 20.53 -27.12
CA VAL A 396 -3.43 20.50 -25.66
C VAL A 396 -4.79 19.98 -25.22
N VAL A 397 -4.76 18.98 -24.33
CA VAL A 397 -5.96 18.54 -23.61
C VAL A 397 -6.03 19.28 -22.27
N VAL A 398 -7.21 19.81 -21.96
CA VAL A 398 -7.44 20.54 -20.72
C VAL A 398 -8.04 19.60 -19.68
N VAL A 399 -7.49 19.60 -18.48
CA VAL A 399 -7.96 18.82 -17.33
C VAL A 399 -8.55 19.77 -16.30
N ASP A 400 -9.78 19.49 -15.87
CA ASP A 400 -10.43 20.20 -14.76
C ASP A 400 -11.13 19.25 -13.77
N ASP A 401 -11.53 19.73 -12.59
CA ASP A 401 -12.09 18.87 -11.54
C ASP A 401 -13.58 18.55 -11.76
N ILE A 402 -14.42 19.56 -11.97
CA ILE A 402 -15.87 19.41 -12.16
C ILE A 402 -16.43 20.39 -13.21
N LEU A 403 -17.29 19.90 -14.11
CA LEU A 403 -18.03 20.73 -15.06
C LEU A 403 -19.39 21.15 -14.50
N ILE A 404 -19.49 22.37 -13.95
CA ILE A 404 -20.78 22.94 -13.48
C ILE A 404 -21.44 23.83 -14.54
N THR A 405 -20.80 24.93 -14.93
CA THR A 405 -21.31 25.84 -15.97
C THR A 405 -20.43 25.84 -17.22
N GLY A 406 -19.24 25.25 -17.14
CA GLY A 406 -18.21 25.28 -18.17
C GLY A 406 -17.43 26.60 -18.28
N LYS A 407 -17.85 27.68 -17.58
CA LYS A 407 -17.26 29.01 -17.74
C LYS A 407 -15.76 29.05 -17.38
N SER A 408 -15.38 28.48 -16.24
CA SER A 408 -13.98 28.48 -15.76
C SER A 408 -13.04 27.79 -16.76
N VAL A 409 -13.43 26.59 -17.21
CA VAL A 409 -12.61 25.82 -18.15
C VAL A 409 -12.56 26.47 -19.53
N MET A 410 -13.64 27.08 -20.00
CA MET A 410 -13.64 27.84 -21.27
C MET A 410 -12.75 29.07 -21.19
N GLU A 411 -12.81 29.85 -20.10
CA GLU A 411 -11.90 31.00 -19.90
C GLU A 411 -10.42 30.55 -19.86
N GLY A 412 -10.14 29.40 -19.24
CA GLY A 412 -8.82 28.78 -19.25
C GLY A 412 -8.39 28.35 -20.66
N ALA A 413 -9.27 27.69 -21.40
CA ALA A 413 -9.02 27.24 -22.77
C ALA A 413 -8.80 28.41 -23.73
N GLU A 414 -9.57 29.50 -23.62
CA GLU A 414 -9.37 30.69 -24.45
C GLU A 414 -8.01 31.37 -24.18
N LYS A 415 -7.53 31.38 -22.92
CA LYS A 415 -6.18 31.86 -22.62
C LYS A 415 -5.12 31.00 -23.32
N LEU A 416 -5.28 29.68 -23.34
CA LEU A 416 -4.38 28.76 -24.04
C LEU A 416 -4.44 28.98 -25.57
N LYS A 417 -5.64 29.11 -26.15
CA LYS A 417 -5.83 29.44 -27.58
C LYS A 417 -5.18 30.76 -27.96
N SER A 418 -5.30 31.78 -27.11
CA SER A 418 -4.68 33.10 -27.35
C SER A 418 -3.15 33.07 -27.45
N ALA A 419 -2.51 32.01 -26.93
CA ALA A 419 -1.08 31.78 -27.04
C ALA A 419 -0.68 30.91 -28.24
N GLY A 420 -1.63 30.58 -29.12
CA GLY A 420 -1.39 29.79 -30.33
C GLY A 420 -1.48 28.28 -30.12
N LEU A 421 -2.07 27.81 -29.03
CA LEU A 421 -2.27 26.38 -28.76
C LEU A 421 -3.62 25.90 -29.31
N ASN A 422 -3.68 24.65 -29.75
CA ASN A 422 -4.89 24.01 -30.24
C ASN A 422 -5.56 23.22 -29.11
N ILE A 423 -6.78 23.60 -28.72
CA ILE A 423 -7.55 22.91 -27.67
C ILE A 423 -8.80 22.31 -28.30
N GLN A 424 -8.93 21.00 -28.20
CA GLN A 424 -10.07 20.23 -28.73
C GLN A 424 -10.82 19.52 -27.62
N ASP A 425 -10.12 18.94 -26.66
CA ASP A 425 -10.70 18.08 -25.63
C ASP A 425 -10.52 18.68 -24.23
N ILE A 426 -11.60 18.58 -23.44
CA ILE A 426 -11.66 18.94 -22.03
C ILE A 426 -12.08 17.70 -21.26
N VAL A 427 -11.27 17.26 -20.31
CA VAL A 427 -11.52 16.06 -19.49
C VAL A 427 -11.71 16.47 -18.04
N VAL A 428 -12.80 16.00 -17.41
CA VAL A 428 -13.08 16.23 -15.99
C VAL A 428 -13.44 14.96 -15.23
N LEU A 429 -13.38 15.02 -13.89
CA LEU A 429 -13.81 13.90 -13.06
C LEU A 429 -15.34 13.79 -13.07
N ILE A 430 -16.03 14.91 -12.83
CA ILE A 430 -17.49 14.93 -12.66
C ILE A 430 -18.13 15.91 -13.65
N ASP A 431 -19.07 15.41 -14.44
CA ASP A 431 -20.05 16.23 -15.16
C ASP A 431 -21.26 16.46 -14.27
N HIS A 432 -21.52 17.73 -13.92
CA HIS A 432 -22.71 18.10 -13.14
C HIS A 432 -24.00 17.89 -13.95
N GLU A 433 -23.89 17.66 -15.26
CA GLU A 433 -25.01 17.62 -16.20
C GLU A 433 -25.71 19.01 -16.22
N ASN A 434 -26.86 19.17 -16.88
CA ASN A 434 -27.44 20.49 -17.29
C ASN A 434 -26.92 21.05 -18.62
N GLY A 435 -26.58 20.18 -19.58
CA GLY A 435 -26.25 20.59 -20.95
C GLY A 435 -24.91 21.31 -21.10
N VAL A 436 -24.01 21.20 -20.13
CA VAL A 436 -22.68 21.84 -20.16
C VAL A 436 -21.85 21.30 -21.32
N LYS A 437 -21.85 19.98 -21.56
CA LYS A 437 -21.15 19.37 -22.71
C LYS A 437 -21.66 19.89 -24.06
N ALA A 438 -22.96 20.16 -24.20
CA ALA A 438 -23.52 20.76 -25.42
C ALA A 438 -23.01 22.20 -25.62
N ARG A 439 -22.97 23.01 -24.54
CA ARG A 439 -22.39 24.36 -24.57
C ARG A 439 -20.90 24.34 -24.90
N LEU A 440 -20.14 23.38 -24.38
CA LEU A 440 -18.73 23.18 -24.75
C LEU A 440 -18.61 22.89 -26.25
N LEU A 441 -19.46 22.02 -26.80
CA LEU A 441 -19.46 21.66 -28.21
C LEU A 441 -19.79 22.85 -29.12
N GLU A 442 -20.76 23.70 -28.73
CA GLU A 442 -21.07 24.96 -29.43
C GLU A 442 -19.88 25.93 -29.48
N ASN A 443 -19.00 25.87 -28.48
CA ASN A 443 -17.77 26.66 -28.41
C ASN A 443 -16.54 25.92 -29.00
N GLY A 444 -16.77 24.78 -29.66
CA GLY A 444 -15.74 24.01 -30.37
C GLY A 444 -14.90 23.08 -29.48
N TYR A 445 -15.39 22.73 -28.29
CA TYR A 445 -14.71 21.84 -27.35
C TYR A 445 -15.50 20.52 -27.14
N ARG A 446 -14.79 19.40 -27.09
CA ARG A 446 -15.36 18.09 -26.72
C ARG A 446 -15.16 17.88 -25.23
N GLY A 447 -16.27 17.78 -24.49
CA GLY A 447 -16.25 17.53 -23.06
C GLY A 447 -16.34 16.03 -22.76
N HIS A 448 -15.37 15.52 -22.01
CA HIS A 448 -15.32 14.14 -21.50
C HIS A 448 -15.40 14.17 -19.98
N SER A 449 -16.06 13.18 -19.39
CA SER A 449 -16.13 13.04 -17.93
C SER A 449 -15.97 11.60 -17.52
N VAL A 450 -15.35 11.37 -16.37
CA VAL A 450 -15.27 10.04 -15.75
C VAL A 450 -16.63 9.62 -15.20
N PHE A 451 -17.30 10.53 -14.51
CA PHE A 451 -18.62 10.33 -13.93
C PHE A 451 -19.58 11.43 -14.34
N THR A 452 -20.87 11.10 -14.36
CA THR A 452 -21.93 12.10 -14.25
C THR A 452 -22.52 12.17 -12.85
N LEU A 453 -23.14 13.30 -12.52
CA LEU A 453 -23.73 13.49 -11.20
C LEU A 453 -24.95 12.59 -10.98
N SER A 454 -25.73 12.33 -12.02
CA SER A 454 -26.78 11.32 -12.01
C SER A 454 -26.23 9.93 -11.74
N GLU A 455 -25.13 9.52 -12.38
CA GLU A 455 -24.47 8.22 -12.14
C GLU A 455 -24.01 8.08 -10.67
N ILE A 456 -23.37 9.12 -10.14
CA ILE A 456 -22.94 9.18 -8.73
C ILE A 456 -24.15 9.03 -7.80
N THR A 457 -25.20 9.81 -8.04
CA THR A 457 -26.37 9.86 -7.16
C THR A 457 -27.15 8.56 -7.19
N GLU A 458 -27.34 7.96 -8.37
CA GLU A 458 -28.00 6.68 -8.53
C GLU A 458 -27.19 5.56 -7.85
N THR A 459 -25.88 5.54 -8.04
CA THR A 459 -24.98 4.56 -7.38
C THR A 459 -25.08 4.66 -5.85
N LEU A 460 -25.00 5.88 -5.29
CA LEU A 460 -25.06 6.09 -3.85
C LEU A 460 -26.44 5.76 -3.25
N TYR A 461 -27.53 5.96 -4.01
CA TYR A 461 -28.87 5.58 -3.57
C TYR A 461 -29.05 4.06 -3.59
N GLN A 462 -28.62 3.42 -4.67
CA GLN A 462 -28.70 1.97 -4.85
C GLN A 462 -27.99 1.19 -3.72
N VAL A 463 -26.85 1.69 -3.26
CA VAL A 463 -26.07 1.08 -2.15
C VAL A 463 -26.43 1.61 -0.75
N GLY A 464 -27.48 2.42 -0.65
CA GLY A 464 -27.99 2.92 0.62
C GLY A 464 -27.10 3.94 1.35
N ARG A 465 -26.19 4.62 0.64
CA ARG A 465 -25.34 5.69 1.19
C ARG A 465 -26.07 7.03 1.31
N ILE A 466 -27.13 7.23 0.52
CA ILE A 466 -28.03 8.38 0.62
C ILE A 466 -29.49 7.92 0.79
N SER A 467 -30.28 8.72 1.50
CA SER A 467 -31.69 8.44 1.76
C SER A 467 -32.57 8.66 0.52
N GLN A 468 -33.76 8.06 0.50
CA GLN A 468 -34.76 8.33 -0.53
C GLN A 468 -35.12 9.82 -0.63
N GLU A 469 -35.15 10.53 0.50
CA GLU A 469 -35.38 11.98 0.53
C GLU A 469 -34.25 12.73 -0.18
N GLN A 470 -32.99 12.39 0.08
CA GLN A 470 -31.83 13.00 -0.59
C GLN A 470 -31.83 12.71 -2.10
N PHE A 471 -32.15 11.47 -2.50
CA PHE A 471 -32.24 11.08 -3.90
C PHE A 471 -33.36 11.83 -4.64
N LEU A 472 -34.55 11.94 -4.04
CA LEU A 472 -35.66 12.71 -4.61
C LEU A 472 -35.37 14.20 -4.66
N ALA A 473 -34.70 14.76 -3.64
CA ALA A 473 -34.28 16.15 -3.62
C ALA A 473 -33.30 16.46 -4.77
N PHE A 474 -32.37 15.55 -5.06
CA PHE A 474 -31.51 15.65 -6.25
C PHE A 474 -32.33 15.63 -7.54
N LYS A 475 -33.20 14.62 -7.73
CA LYS A 475 -34.01 14.50 -8.95
C LYS A 475 -34.95 15.69 -9.18
N ALA A 476 -35.45 16.30 -8.12
CA ALA A 476 -36.25 17.53 -8.18
C ALA A 476 -35.43 18.78 -8.55
N SER A 477 -34.10 18.74 -8.40
CA SER A 477 -33.19 19.83 -8.79
C SER A 477 -32.70 19.75 -10.24
N GLU A 478 -32.93 18.62 -10.93
CA GLU A 478 -32.61 18.43 -12.37
C GLU A 478 -33.73 18.94 -13.31
N GLY A 479 -34.93 19.21 -12.78
CA GLY A 479 -36.09 19.74 -13.53
C GLY A 479 -36.34 21.21 -13.23
#